data_AF-A0A3C0DZD4-F1
#
_entry.id   AF-A0A3C0DZD4-F1
#
_cell.length_a   1.000
_cell.length_b   1.000
_cell.length_c   1.000
_cell.angle_alpha   90.00
_cell.angle_beta   90.00
_cell.angle_gamma   90.00
#
_symmetry.space_group_name_H-M   'P 1'
#
loop_
_entity.id
_entity.type
_entity.pdbx_description
1 polymer ?
#
loop_
_entity_poly.entity_id
_entity_poly.type
_entity_poly.pdbx_seq_one_letter_code
_entity_poly.pdbx_strand_id
1 'polypeptide(L)'
;MNDQDLLKEVKAKAQAWTQAPHDEHTQRMVRTWLDTCDQDDDAREALIDAFYTDLSFGTGGLRGKMGPGTNRINATTIALATQGLANHLLKMHGAPTAEQPLRVAIACDSRHQSQEFAQITAEVLAASGLEPWLYPELRPTPQLSWTVRELGAVAGVVVTASHNPSIYNGYKVYAADGGQVVAPEDAQLVAEVRALSTDQPVARTQDGIHVLDATWDDRYRDVLAS
;
A
#
# COMPACT_ATOMS: atom_id res chain seq x y z
N MET A 1 29.61 6.54 -6.26
CA MET A 1 29.61 5.32 -5.42
C MET A 1 30.21 4.23 -6.30
N ASN A 2 31.20 3.48 -5.81
CA ASN A 2 31.70 2.33 -6.57
C ASN A 2 30.77 1.11 -6.34
N ASP A 3 30.84 0.10 -7.19
CA ASP A 3 29.92 -1.06 -7.14
C ASP A 3 30.05 -1.86 -5.83
N GLN A 4 31.22 -1.85 -5.19
CA GLN A 4 31.43 -2.53 -3.90
C GLN A 4 30.74 -1.82 -2.74
N ASP A 5 30.76 -0.48 -2.74
CA ASP A 5 30.06 0.34 -1.73
C ASP A 5 28.55 0.16 -1.85
N LEU A 6 28.01 0.13 -3.08
CA LEU A 6 26.60 -0.11 -3.34
C LEU A 6 26.16 -1.48 -2.84
N LEU A 7 26.90 -2.53 -3.20
CA LEU A 7 26.57 -3.90 -2.78
C LEU A 7 26.60 -4.05 -1.26
N LYS A 8 27.54 -3.39 -0.58
CA LYS A 8 27.61 -3.39 0.88
C LYS A 8 26.38 -2.74 1.53
N GLU A 9 25.92 -1.60 1.00
CA GLU A 9 24.71 -0.92 1.47
C GLU A 9 23.46 -1.79 1.26
N VAL A 10 23.31 -2.34 0.05
CA VAL A 10 22.22 -3.22 -0.35
C VAL A 10 22.16 -4.46 0.56
N LYS A 11 23.29 -5.13 0.82
CA LYS A 11 23.36 -6.29 1.73
C LYS A 11 22.92 -5.92 3.14
N ALA A 12 23.31 -4.75 3.65
CA ALA A 12 22.92 -4.29 4.98
C ALA A 12 21.39 -4.10 5.10
N LYS A 13 20.76 -3.47 4.10
CA LYS A 13 19.29 -3.31 4.05
C LYS A 13 18.57 -4.65 3.93
N ALA A 14 19.06 -5.52 3.05
CA ALA A 14 18.48 -6.83 2.81
C ALA A 14 18.55 -7.74 4.05
N GLN A 15 19.54 -7.57 4.92
CA GLN A 15 19.66 -8.37 6.14
C GLN A 15 18.44 -8.24 7.06
N ALA A 16 17.84 -7.05 7.18
CA ALA A 16 16.63 -6.84 7.97
C ALA A 16 15.43 -7.67 7.45
N TRP A 17 15.41 -7.94 6.14
CA TRP A 17 14.36 -8.72 5.48
C TRP A 17 14.50 -10.23 5.65
N THR A 18 15.56 -10.67 6.33
CA THR A 18 15.77 -12.08 6.71
C THR A 18 15.18 -12.42 8.08
N GLN A 19 14.43 -11.52 8.71
CA GLN A 19 13.86 -11.70 10.05
C GLN A 19 12.39 -11.27 10.10
N ALA A 20 11.75 -11.46 11.26
CA ALA A 20 10.43 -10.89 11.52
C ALA A 20 10.47 -9.35 11.39
N PRO A 21 9.40 -8.70 10.92
CA PRO A 21 8.04 -9.22 10.72
C PRO A 21 7.78 -9.85 9.34
N HIS A 22 8.80 -10.02 8.50
CA HIS A 22 8.62 -10.57 7.15
C HIS A 22 8.26 -12.05 7.18
N ASP A 23 7.46 -12.52 6.22
CA ASP A 23 7.04 -13.92 6.13
C ASP A 23 8.20 -14.87 5.75
N GLU A 24 8.03 -16.17 6.00
CA GLU A 24 9.08 -17.17 5.76
C GLU A 24 9.54 -17.26 4.30
N HIS A 25 8.64 -17.00 3.34
CA HIS A 25 8.97 -17.02 1.92
C HIS A 25 9.89 -15.85 1.57
N THR A 26 9.52 -14.63 1.98
CA THR A 26 10.34 -13.42 1.89
C THR A 26 11.72 -13.64 2.52
N GLN A 27 11.76 -14.11 3.77
CA GLN A 27 13.02 -14.34 4.47
C GLN A 27 13.92 -15.33 3.73
N ARG A 28 13.36 -16.42 3.20
CA ARG A 28 14.12 -17.45 2.48
C ARG A 28 14.66 -16.93 1.15
N MET A 29 13.85 -16.19 0.39
CA MET A 29 14.28 -15.59 -0.88
C MET A 29 15.45 -14.63 -0.66
N VAL A 30 15.32 -13.72 0.31
CA VAL A 30 16.36 -12.72 0.57
C VAL A 30 17.64 -13.35 1.11
N ARG A 31 17.55 -14.36 2.00
CA ARG A 31 18.73 -15.13 2.43
C ARG A 31 19.43 -15.79 1.25
N THR A 32 18.67 -16.41 0.35
CA THR A 32 19.24 -17.05 -0.84
C THR A 32 20.03 -16.05 -1.69
N TRP A 33 19.47 -14.85 -1.94
CA TRP A 33 20.19 -13.81 -2.68
C TRP A 33 21.45 -13.33 -1.96
N LEU A 34 21.37 -13.11 -0.64
CA LEU A 34 22.52 -12.71 0.18
C LEU A 34 23.66 -13.75 0.15
N ASP A 35 23.30 -15.02 0.21
CA ASP A 35 24.27 -16.14 0.26
C ASP A 35 24.93 -16.40 -1.09
N THR A 36 24.28 -16.05 -2.20
CA THR A 36 24.71 -16.43 -3.56
C THR A 36 25.16 -15.28 -4.44
N CYS A 37 24.86 -14.02 -4.12
CA CYS A 37 25.16 -12.86 -4.99
C CYS A 37 26.64 -12.63 -5.32
N ASP A 38 27.58 -13.27 -4.60
CA ASP A 38 29.01 -13.18 -4.90
C ASP A 38 29.44 -14.15 -6.02
N GLN A 39 28.60 -15.13 -6.36
CA GLN A 39 28.86 -16.18 -7.35
C GLN A 39 27.76 -16.31 -8.42
N ASP A 40 26.60 -15.67 -8.20
CA ASP A 40 25.43 -15.68 -9.07
C ASP A 40 25.04 -14.23 -9.42
N ASP A 41 25.18 -13.88 -10.70
CA ASP A 41 24.89 -12.55 -11.22
C ASP A 41 23.38 -12.23 -11.19
N ASP A 42 22.50 -13.22 -11.37
CA ASP A 42 21.05 -13.02 -11.29
C ASP A 42 20.63 -12.73 -9.85
N ALA A 43 21.21 -13.45 -8.88
CA ALA A 43 20.99 -13.18 -7.46
C ALA A 43 21.51 -11.79 -7.06
N ARG A 44 22.67 -11.38 -7.59
CA ARG A 44 23.23 -10.05 -7.40
C ARG A 44 22.31 -8.97 -7.96
N GLU A 45 21.84 -9.11 -9.19
CA GLU A 45 20.95 -8.15 -9.83
C GLU A 45 19.62 -8.05 -9.08
N ALA A 46 19.01 -9.18 -8.71
CA ALA A 46 17.77 -9.21 -7.96
C ALA A 46 17.89 -8.49 -6.61
N LEU A 47 19.00 -8.73 -5.89
CA LEU A 47 19.29 -8.10 -4.61
C LEU A 47 19.48 -6.59 -4.77
N ILE A 48 20.29 -6.16 -5.74
CA ILE A 48 20.51 -4.73 -6.00
C ILE A 48 19.19 -4.07 -6.39
N ASP A 49 18.47 -4.57 -7.40
CA ASP A 49 17.21 -4.00 -7.89
C ASP A 49 16.13 -3.90 -6.78
N ALA A 50 16.12 -4.81 -5.82
CA ALA A 50 15.16 -4.83 -4.72
C ALA A 50 15.46 -3.83 -3.58
N PHE A 51 16.73 -3.47 -3.35
CA PHE A 51 17.16 -2.75 -2.13
C PHE A 51 18.03 -1.51 -2.38
N TYR A 52 18.47 -1.23 -3.62
CA TYR A 52 19.31 -0.06 -3.91
C TYR A 52 18.59 1.27 -3.68
N THR A 53 17.26 1.25 -3.69
CA THR A 53 16.42 2.42 -3.49
C THR A 53 15.10 2.02 -2.80
N ASP A 54 14.27 3.00 -2.51
CA ASP A 54 12.92 2.78 -2.00
C ASP A 54 11.92 3.01 -3.12
N LEU A 55 10.80 2.28 -3.05
CA LEU A 55 9.75 2.41 -4.05
C LEU A 55 9.22 3.84 -4.07
N SER A 56 9.37 4.52 -5.20
CA SER A 56 8.97 5.93 -5.31
C SER A 56 7.45 6.08 -5.23
N PHE A 57 6.99 6.85 -4.25
CA PHE A 57 5.60 7.31 -4.18
C PHE A 57 5.40 8.49 -5.14
N GLY A 58 4.67 8.25 -6.22
CA GLY A 58 4.37 9.24 -7.26
C GLY A 58 3.11 10.05 -6.96
N THR A 59 2.68 10.85 -7.95
CA THR A 59 1.60 11.86 -7.90
C THR A 59 0.18 11.28 -7.72
N GLY A 60 0.02 10.26 -6.88
CA GLY A 60 -1.25 9.57 -6.64
C GLY A 60 -1.10 8.10 -6.24
N GLY A 61 0.10 7.65 -5.85
CA GLY A 61 0.27 6.30 -5.34
C GLY A 61 1.65 5.65 -5.54
N LEU A 62 1.75 4.40 -5.07
CA LEU A 62 2.85 3.48 -5.34
C LEU A 62 2.54 2.59 -6.54
N ARG A 63 3.57 2.25 -7.30
CA ARG A 63 3.50 1.24 -8.35
C ARG A 63 4.86 0.60 -8.55
N GLY A 64 4.93 -0.73 -8.47
CA GLY A 64 6.19 -1.45 -8.59
C GLY A 64 5.99 -2.93 -8.87
N LYS A 65 7.10 -3.62 -9.16
CA LYS A 65 7.11 -5.09 -9.18
C LYS A 65 6.79 -5.60 -7.77
N MET A 66 6.01 -6.66 -7.68
CA MET A 66 5.85 -7.38 -6.43
C MET A 66 7.12 -8.14 -6.07
N GLY A 67 7.36 -8.33 -4.78
CA GLY A 67 8.48 -9.12 -4.27
C GLY A 67 9.08 -8.53 -2.99
N PRO A 68 10.12 -9.17 -2.45
CA PRO A 68 10.80 -8.68 -1.26
C PRO A 68 11.68 -7.47 -1.58
N GLY A 69 11.78 -6.53 -0.63
CA GLY A 69 12.64 -5.36 -0.72
C GLY A 69 11.91 -4.03 -0.64
N THR A 70 12.69 -2.98 -0.39
CA THR A 70 12.20 -1.61 -0.23
C THR A 70 11.76 -0.99 -1.56
N ASN A 71 12.29 -1.47 -2.68
CA ASN A 71 11.90 -1.08 -4.04
C ASN A 71 10.83 -2.01 -4.67
N ARG A 72 9.92 -2.57 -3.87
CA ARG A 72 8.88 -3.51 -4.33
C ARG A 72 7.53 -3.21 -3.70
N ILE A 73 6.48 -3.74 -4.32
CA ILE A 73 5.17 -3.85 -3.67
C ILE A 73 5.13 -5.16 -2.88
N ASN A 74 4.84 -5.04 -1.60
CA ASN A 74 4.70 -6.13 -0.63
C ASN A 74 3.96 -5.64 0.61
N ALA A 75 3.67 -6.56 1.54
CA ALA A 75 2.97 -6.26 2.79
C ALA A 75 3.58 -5.08 3.56
N THR A 76 4.91 -5.00 3.67
CA THR A 76 5.61 -3.92 4.39
C THR A 76 5.39 -2.56 3.71
N THR A 77 5.63 -2.48 2.41
CA THR A 77 5.45 -1.20 1.67
C THR A 77 3.99 -0.74 1.62
N ILE A 78 3.02 -1.65 1.53
CA ILE A 78 1.59 -1.33 1.62
C ILE A 78 1.24 -0.83 3.01
N ALA A 79 1.74 -1.48 4.07
CA ALA A 79 1.48 -1.05 5.43
C ALA A 79 2.07 0.34 5.72
N LEU A 80 3.31 0.61 5.27
CA LEU A 80 3.94 1.92 5.42
C LEU A 80 3.21 3.02 4.64
N ALA A 81 2.82 2.74 3.39
CA ALA A 81 2.01 3.66 2.60
C ALA A 81 0.68 3.99 3.29
N THR A 82 0.05 2.97 3.86
CA THR A 82 -1.22 3.11 4.57
C THR A 82 -1.05 3.87 5.89
N GLN A 83 0.02 3.63 6.64
CA GLN A 83 0.32 4.38 7.85
C GLN A 83 0.61 5.86 7.54
N GLY A 84 1.34 6.15 6.47
CA GLY A 84 1.55 7.52 6.01
C GLY A 84 0.24 8.20 5.60
N LEU A 85 -0.68 7.47 4.96
CA LEU A 85 -2.03 7.95 4.69
C LEU A 85 -2.81 8.25 5.98
N ALA A 86 -2.79 7.34 6.95
CA ALA A 86 -3.47 7.55 8.23
C ALA A 86 -2.92 8.80 8.95
N ASN A 87 -1.60 8.95 9.04
CA ASN A 87 -0.95 10.11 9.64
C ASN A 87 -1.37 11.41 8.93
N HIS A 88 -1.38 11.40 7.60
CA HIS A 88 -1.79 12.54 6.79
C HIS A 88 -3.25 12.94 7.06
N LEU A 89 -4.17 11.97 7.06
CA LEU A 89 -5.59 12.22 7.30
C LEU A 89 -5.85 12.73 8.73
N LEU A 90 -5.20 12.15 9.74
CA LEU A 90 -5.29 12.61 11.12
C LEU A 90 -4.76 14.04 11.29
N LYS A 91 -3.72 14.41 10.54
CA LYS A 91 -3.19 15.78 10.54
C LYS A 91 -4.13 16.78 9.87
N MET A 92 -4.81 16.38 8.80
CA MET A 92 -5.76 17.24 8.09
C MET A 92 -7.08 17.41 8.84
N HIS A 93 -7.60 16.35 9.44
CA HIS A 93 -8.95 16.31 10.01
C HIS A 93 -8.99 16.25 11.53
N GLY A 94 -7.86 16.06 12.19
CA GLY A 94 -7.79 15.80 13.63
C GLY A 94 -8.10 14.35 13.99
N ALA A 95 -8.20 14.06 15.28
CA ALA A 95 -8.57 12.74 15.77
C ALA A 95 -10.08 12.48 15.52
N PRO A 96 -10.46 11.30 14.99
CA PRO A 96 -11.86 10.94 14.76
C PRO A 96 -12.66 10.89 16.07
N THR A 97 -13.94 11.23 15.98
CA THR A 97 -14.92 11.01 17.06
C THR A 97 -16.04 10.10 16.58
N ALA A 98 -16.90 9.63 17.49
CA ALA A 98 -18.06 8.81 17.12
C ALA A 98 -19.03 9.56 16.17
N GLU A 99 -19.12 10.88 16.30
CA GLU A 99 -19.96 11.75 15.47
C GLU A 99 -19.29 12.15 14.16
N GLN A 100 -17.95 12.13 14.10
CA GLN A 100 -17.15 12.52 12.94
C GLN A 100 -16.05 11.47 12.67
N PRO A 101 -16.44 10.26 12.21
CA PRO A 101 -15.48 9.25 11.84
C PRO A 101 -14.71 9.65 10.58
N LEU A 102 -13.45 9.25 10.49
CA LEU A 102 -12.65 9.38 9.28
C LEU A 102 -12.77 8.09 8.47
N ARG A 103 -13.75 8.06 7.57
CA ARG A 103 -14.01 6.89 6.72
C ARG A 103 -13.06 6.82 5.54
N VAL A 104 -12.60 5.63 5.21
CA VAL A 104 -11.76 5.37 4.03
C VAL A 104 -12.30 4.18 3.24
N ALA A 105 -12.71 4.39 1.99
CA ALA A 105 -13.19 3.31 1.13
C ALA A 105 -12.01 2.55 0.49
N ILE A 106 -12.09 1.23 0.37
CA ILE A 106 -10.99 0.38 -0.11
C ILE A 106 -11.52 -0.61 -1.15
N ALA A 107 -10.85 -0.66 -2.30
CA ALA A 107 -11.11 -1.61 -3.38
C ALA A 107 -9.79 -2.17 -3.94
N CYS A 108 -9.90 -3.22 -4.74
CA CYS A 108 -8.76 -3.79 -5.45
C CYS A 108 -9.13 -4.34 -6.82
N ASP A 109 -8.14 -4.55 -7.68
CA ASP A 109 -8.31 -5.23 -8.98
C ASP A 109 -7.94 -6.72 -8.91
N SER A 110 -7.94 -7.40 -10.07
CA SER A 110 -7.70 -8.83 -10.19
C SER A 110 -6.22 -9.26 -10.16
N ARG A 111 -5.29 -8.40 -9.72
CA ARG A 111 -3.86 -8.76 -9.65
C ARG A 111 -3.57 -9.71 -8.50
N HIS A 112 -2.46 -10.44 -8.60
CA HIS A 112 -1.98 -11.26 -7.50
C HIS A 112 -1.80 -10.42 -6.24
N GLN A 113 -2.20 -10.98 -5.09
CA GLN A 113 -2.12 -10.35 -3.77
C GLN A 113 -2.93 -9.05 -3.59
N SER A 114 -3.68 -8.59 -4.59
CA SER A 114 -4.48 -7.36 -4.49
C SER A 114 -5.46 -7.39 -3.31
N GLN A 115 -6.12 -8.52 -3.08
CA GLN A 115 -7.04 -8.71 -1.95
C GLN A 115 -6.30 -8.72 -0.61
N GLU A 116 -5.14 -9.37 -0.54
CA GLU A 116 -4.30 -9.38 0.66
C GLU A 116 -3.80 -7.98 1.01
N PHE A 117 -3.33 -7.23 0.02
CA PHE A 117 -2.88 -5.85 0.21
C PHE A 117 -4.05 -4.93 0.60
N ALA A 118 -5.25 -5.11 0.03
CA ALA A 118 -6.43 -4.36 0.44
C ALA A 118 -6.84 -4.65 1.89
N GLN A 119 -6.73 -5.91 2.32
CA GLN A 119 -6.92 -6.30 3.71
C GLN A 119 -5.89 -5.65 4.63
N ILE A 120 -4.60 -5.66 4.27
CA ILE A 120 -3.54 -4.97 5.03
C ILE A 120 -3.85 -3.48 5.15
N THR A 121 -4.29 -2.84 4.06
CA THR A 121 -4.70 -1.44 4.08
C THR A 121 -5.83 -1.20 5.09
N ALA A 122 -6.87 -2.03 5.09
CA ALA A 122 -7.95 -1.91 6.06
C ALA A 122 -7.45 -2.08 7.50
N GLU A 123 -6.60 -3.08 7.75
CA GLU A 123 -6.11 -3.38 9.10
C GLU A 123 -5.23 -2.28 9.69
N VAL A 124 -4.40 -1.63 8.86
CA VAL A 124 -3.56 -0.50 9.30
C VAL A 124 -4.40 0.75 9.57
N LEU A 125 -5.41 1.02 8.73
CA LEU A 125 -6.33 2.15 8.95
C LEU A 125 -7.12 1.96 10.24
N ALA A 126 -7.66 0.76 10.47
CA ALA A 126 -8.36 0.41 11.70
C ALA A 126 -7.45 0.56 12.94
N ALA A 127 -6.21 0.05 12.87
CA ALA A 127 -5.24 0.17 13.96
C ALA A 127 -4.84 1.63 14.25
N SER A 128 -4.99 2.51 13.25
CA SER A 128 -4.77 3.95 13.38
C SER A 128 -6.01 4.72 13.87
N GLY A 129 -7.11 4.03 14.17
CA GLY A 129 -8.36 4.61 14.65
C GLY A 129 -9.27 5.21 13.56
N LEU A 130 -8.97 4.99 12.28
CA LEU A 130 -9.85 5.37 11.17
C LEU A 130 -10.92 4.28 10.94
N GLU A 131 -11.92 4.58 10.13
CA GLU A 131 -13.04 3.68 9.82
C GLU A 131 -12.90 3.14 8.38
N PRO A 132 -12.20 2.02 8.15
CA PRO A 132 -12.03 1.45 6.82
C PRO A 132 -13.29 0.72 6.34
N TRP A 133 -13.68 0.97 5.10
CA TRP A 133 -14.79 0.32 4.40
C TRP A 133 -14.25 -0.46 3.19
N LEU A 134 -14.15 -1.77 3.34
CA LEU A 134 -13.49 -2.68 2.40
C LEU A 134 -14.50 -3.46 1.57
N TYR A 135 -14.34 -3.45 0.25
CA TYR A 135 -15.01 -4.42 -0.61
C TYR A 135 -14.41 -5.82 -0.40
N PRO A 136 -15.23 -6.87 -0.20
CA PRO A 136 -14.74 -8.22 0.07
C PRO A 136 -14.03 -8.86 -1.15
N GLU A 137 -14.31 -8.34 -2.35
CA GLU A 137 -13.78 -8.80 -3.62
C GLU A 137 -13.43 -7.61 -4.53
N LEU A 138 -12.87 -7.90 -5.70
CA LEU A 138 -12.43 -6.89 -6.65
C LEU A 138 -13.56 -5.97 -7.10
N ARG A 139 -13.27 -4.67 -7.22
CA ARG A 139 -14.19 -3.64 -7.75
C ARG A 139 -13.43 -2.65 -8.62
N PRO A 140 -14.07 -2.14 -9.70
CA PRO A 140 -13.40 -1.24 -10.62
C PRO A 140 -13.18 0.13 -9.97
N THR A 141 -12.11 0.82 -10.35
CA THR A 141 -11.75 2.14 -9.83
C THR A 141 -12.90 3.17 -9.86
N PRO A 142 -13.75 3.25 -10.90
CA PRO A 142 -14.89 4.16 -10.90
C PRO A 142 -15.93 3.87 -9.81
N GLN A 143 -16.09 2.61 -9.40
CA GLN A 143 -16.99 2.26 -8.30
C GLN A 143 -16.41 2.73 -6.97
N LEU A 144 -15.10 2.56 -6.73
CA LEU A 144 -14.45 3.14 -5.56
C LEU A 144 -14.63 4.65 -5.51
N SER A 145 -14.37 5.35 -6.62
CA SER A 145 -14.54 6.80 -6.74
C SER A 145 -15.94 7.24 -6.33
N TRP A 146 -16.97 6.53 -6.81
CA TRP A 146 -18.35 6.76 -6.39
C TRP A 146 -18.57 6.44 -4.89
N THR A 147 -18.08 5.30 -4.40
CA THR A 147 -18.23 4.89 -2.99
C THR A 147 -17.63 5.93 -2.04
N VAL A 148 -16.48 6.52 -2.35
CA VAL A 148 -15.88 7.59 -1.54
C VAL A 148 -16.88 8.72 -1.30
N ARG A 149 -17.50 9.20 -2.37
CA ARG A 149 -18.46 10.31 -2.32
C ARG A 149 -19.74 9.91 -1.61
N GLU A 150 -20.26 8.73 -1.94
CA GLU A 150 -21.53 8.23 -1.39
C GLU A 150 -21.44 7.94 0.11
N LEU A 151 -20.28 7.48 0.58
CA LEU A 151 -20.01 7.18 1.98
C LEU A 151 -19.71 8.45 2.82
N GLY A 152 -19.40 9.57 2.15
CA GLY A 152 -18.81 10.74 2.77
C GLY A 152 -17.41 10.44 3.34
N ALA A 153 -16.66 9.57 2.67
CA ALA A 153 -15.31 9.20 3.07
C ALA A 153 -14.33 10.33 2.83
N VAL A 154 -13.33 10.45 3.71
CA VAL A 154 -12.27 11.46 3.56
C VAL A 154 -11.21 11.03 2.55
N ALA A 155 -11.12 9.73 2.28
CA ALA A 155 -10.23 9.18 1.27
C ALA A 155 -10.75 7.86 0.69
N GLY A 156 -10.14 7.43 -0.41
CA GLY A 156 -10.25 6.07 -0.94
C GLY A 156 -8.89 5.48 -1.28
N VAL A 157 -8.79 4.15 -1.27
CA VAL A 157 -7.61 3.41 -1.73
C VAL A 157 -8.03 2.35 -2.74
N VAL A 158 -7.38 2.35 -3.91
CA VAL A 158 -7.46 1.21 -4.83
C VAL A 158 -6.09 0.53 -4.94
N VAL A 159 -6.08 -0.76 -4.64
CA VAL A 159 -4.91 -1.62 -4.88
C VAL A 159 -4.93 -2.08 -6.33
N THR A 160 -4.07 -1.48 -7.15
CA THR A 160 -3.99 -1.74 -8.59
C THR A 160 -2.74 -1.11 -9.21
N ALA A 161 -2.12 -1.82 -10.17
CA ALA A 161 -1.19 -1.22 -11.13
C ALA A 161 -1.83 -0.98 -12.52
N SER A 162 -3.15 -0.98 -12.61
CA SER A 162 -3.93 -0.65 -13.82
C SER A 162 -3.55 -1.50 -15.04
N HIS A 163 -2.78 -0.97 -16.00
CA HIS A 163 -2.40 -1.67 -17.23
C HIS A 163 -1.01 -2.33 -17.17
N ASN A 164 -0.30 -2.23 -16.05
CA ASN A 164 1.03 -2.82 -15.93
C ASN A 164 1.01 -4.36 -15.98
N PRO A 165 2.13 -5.03 -16.32
CA PRO A 165 2.22 -6.49 -16.32
C PRO A 165 1.77 -7.12 -14.99
N SER A 166 1.40 -8.41 -15.01
CA SER A 166 0.84 -9.12 -13.84
C SER A 166 1.79 -9.18 -12.63
N ILE A 167 3.10 -9.12 -12.87
CA ILE A 167 4.14 -9.06 -11.82
C ILE A 167 4.17 -7.71 -11.08
N TYR A 168 3.41 -6.70 -11.55
CA TYR A 168 3.28 -5.41 -10.88
C TYR A 168 2.00 -5.36 -10.05
N ASN A 169 2.05 -4.61 -8.95
CA ASN A 169 0.87 -4.14 -8.26
C ASN A 169 1.08 -2.67 -7.84
N GLY A 170 0.12 -2.08 -7.14
CA GLY A 170 0.16 -0.68 -6.79
C GLY A 170 -0.86 -0.31 -5.72
N TYR A 171 -0.74 0.91 -5.23
CA TYR A 171 -1.54 1.48 -4.17
C TYR A 171 -1.85 2.91 -4.56
N LYS A 172 -3.11 3.24 -4.87
CA LYS A 172 -3.50 4.58 -5.30
C LYS A 172 -4.46 5.21 -4.32
N VAL A 173 -4.21 6.47 -3.97
CA VAL A 173 -5.03 7.23 -3.01
C VAL A 173 -5.95 8.19 -3.74
N TYR A 174 -7.18 8.26 -3.26
CA TYR A 174 -8.27 9.10 -3.76
C TYR A 174 -8.70 10.06 -2.65
N ALA A 175 -8.97 11.32 -3.00
CA ALA A 175 -9.45 12.35 -2.09
C ALA A 175 -10.96 12.26 -1.91
N ALA A 176 -11.52 13.05 -0.97
CA ALA A 176 -12.94 13.05 -0.62
C ALA A 176 -13.91 13.36 -1.78
N ASP A 177 -13.43 13.98 -2.86
CA ASP A 177 -14.23 14.23 -4.07
C ASP A 177 -14.33 13.00 -5.00
N GLY A 178 -13.67 11.90 -4.64
CA GLY A 178 -13.57 10.68 -5.43
C GLY A 178 -12.54 10.78 -6.58
N GLY A 179 -11.78 11.86 -6.67
CA GLY A 179 -10.64 12.01 -7.57
C GLY A 179 -9.38 11.40 -6.99
N GLN A 180 -8.40 11.07 -7.85
CA GLN A 180 -7.07 10.66 -7.36
C GLN A 180 -6.39 11.86 -6.70
N VAL A 181 -5.67 11.64 -5.59
CA VAL A 181 -4.91 12.70 -4.92
C VAL A 181 -3.86 13.27 -5.88
N VAL A 182 -3.81 14.60 -5.97
CA VAL A 182 -2.89 15.37 -6.82
C VAL A 182 -2.18 16.45 -6.01
N ALA A 183 -1.28 17.20 -6.66
CA ALA A 183 -0.60 18.31 -6.03
C ALA A 183 -1.58 19.39 -5.50
N PRO A 184 -1.32 19.97 -4.32
CA PRO A 184 -0.14 19.79 -3.46
C PRO A 184 -0.28 18.69 -2.37
N GLU A 185 -1.43 18.03 -2.27
CA GLU A 185 -1.75 17.07 -1.21
C GLU A 185 -0.89 15.80 -1.31
N ASP A 186 -0.62 15.34 -2.53
CA ASP A 186 0.24 14.20 -2.80
C ASP A 186 1.63 14.32 -2.15
N ALA A 187 2.25 15.50 -2.22
CA ALA A 187 3.57 15.76 -1.66
C ALA A 187 3.54 15.71 -0.11
N GLN A 188 2.44 16.11 0.51
CA GLN A 188 2.26 16.04 1.95
C GLN A 188 2.12 14.59 2.41
N LEU A 189 1.31 13.80 1.70
CA LEU A 189 1.18 12.36 1.92
C LEU A 189 2.54 11.65 1.76
N VAL A 190 3.27 11.94 0.69
CA VAL A 190 4.60 11.39 0.43
C VAL A 190 5.57 11.71 1.57
N ALA A 191 5.49 12.91 2.14
CA ALA A 191 6.32 13.30 3.28
C ALA A 191 6.01 12.47 4.53
N GLU A 192 4.74 12.20 4.82
CA GLU A 192 4.33 11.35 5.94
C GLU A 192 4.81 9.89 5.74
N VAL A 193 4.74 9.35 4.52
CA VAL A 193 5.27 8.00 4.20
C VAL A 193 6.80 7.94 4.38
N ARG A 194 7.52 8.95 3.88
CA ARG A 194 8.99 9.00 3.97
C ARG A 194 9.53 9.21 5.38
N ALA A 195 8.70 9.71 6.30
CA ALA A 195 9.08 9.87 7.70
C ALA A 195 9.07 8.54 8.47
N LEU A 196 8.50 7.47 7.90
CA LEU A 196 8.41 6.16 8.53
C LEU A 196 9.65 5.31 8.23
N SER A 197 10.05 4.50 9.22
CA SER A 197 11.12 3.51 9.05
C SER A 197 10.56 2.17 8.62
N THR A 198 11.28 1.48 7.73
CA THR A 198 11.00 0.09 7.31
C THR A 198 11.35 -0.94 8.38
N ASP A 199 12.13 -0.55 9.41
CA ASP A 199 12.58 -1.44 10.49
C ASP A 199 11.54 -1.62 11.61
N GLN A 200 10.48 -0.80 11.61
CA GLN A 200 9.44 -0.87 12.63
C GLN A 200 8.18 -1.55 12.09
N PRO A 201 7.60 -2.50 12.84
CA PRO A 201 6.34 -3.11 12.44
C PRO A 201 5.22 -2.06 12.49
N VAL A 202 4.41 -2.04 11.44
CA VAL A 202 3.18 -1.22 11.40
C VAL A 202 2.06 -1.99 12.09
N ALA A 203 1.35 -1.32 13.01
CA ALA A 203 0.25 -1.93 13.74
C ALA A 203 -0.91 -2.30 12.79
N ARG A 204 -1.55 -3.45 13.06
CA ARG A 204 -2.65 -4.01 12.25
C ARG A 204 -3.69 -4.63 13.18
N THR A 205 -4.97 -4.46 12.87
CA THR A 205 -6.08 -5.14 13.56
C THR A 205 -7.21 -5.46 12.60
N GLN A 206 -7.93 -6.56 12.82
CA GLN A 206 -9.14 -6.88 12.06
C GLN A 206 -10.41 -6.24 12.65
N ASP A 207 -10.32 -5.74 13.88
CA ASP A 207 -11.43 -5.08 14.57
C ASP A 207 -11.71 -3.71 13.93
N GLY A 208 -12.99 -3.37 13.77
CA GLY A 208 -13.39 -2.06 13.22
C GLY A 208 -13.35 -1.97 11.69
N ILE A 209 -13.14 -3.07 10.96
CA ILE A 209 -13.25 -3.11 9.51
C ILE A 209 -14.71 -3.29 9.08
N HIS A 210 -15.22 -2.37 8.26
CA HIS A 210 -16.57 -2.43 7.70
C HIS A 210 -16.52 -3.09 6.31
N VAL A 211 -17.34 -4.12 6.09
CA VAL A 211 -17.42 -4.78 4.79
C VAL A 211 -18.53 -4.15 3.95
N LEU A 212 -18.19 -3.72 2.73
CA LEU A 212 -19.13 -3.22 1.74
C LEU A 212 -19.83 -4.42 1.07
N ASP A 213 -21.09 -4.65 1.43
CA ASP A 213 -21.89 -5.77 0.90
C ASP A 213 -22.41 -5.51 -0.53
N ALA A 214 -23.14 -6.49 -1.08
CA ALA A 214 -23.68 -6.44 -2.43
C ALA A 214 -24.65 -5.27 -2.69
N THR A 215 -25.24 -4.65 -1.65
CA THR A 215 -26.16 -3.52 -1.81
C THR A 215 -25.44 -2.28 -2.36
N TRP A 216 -24.13 -2.16 -2.12
CA TRP A 216 -23.31 -1.10 -2.70
C TRP A 216 -23.13 -1.28 -4.21
N ASP A 217 -23.11 -2.52 -4.70
CA ASP A 217 -23.04 -2.80 -6.13
C ASP A 217 -24.36 -2.44 -6.83
N ASP A 218 -25.49 -2.75 -6.18
CA ASP A 218 -26.82 -2.38 -6.67
C ASP A 218 -26.97 -0.86 -6.77
N ARG A 219 -26.62 -0.14 -5.69
CA ARG A 219 -26.64 1.33 -5.67
C ARG A 219 -25.74 1.95 -6.75
N TYR A 220 -24.56 1.39 -6.98
CA TYR A 220 -23.67 1.87 -8.04
C TYR A 220 -24.29 1.64 -9.43
N ARG A 221 -24.91 0.47 -9.67
CA ARG A 221 -25.59 0.17 -10.93
C ARG A 221 -26.77 1.11 -11.19
N ASP A 222 -27.54 1.44 -10.16
CA ASP A 222 -28.68 2.36 -10.29
C ASP A 222 -28.23 3.76 -10.74
N VAL A 223 -27.10 4.25 -10.22
CA VAL A 223 -26.50 5.54 -10.63
C VAL A 223 -26.03 5.51 -12.09
N LEU A 224 -25.58 4.36 -12.60
CA LEU A 224 -25.19 4.22 -14.00
C LEU A 224 -26.39 4.13 -14.97
N ALA A 225 -27.57 3.78 -14.45
CA ALA A 225 -28.79 3.63 -15.23
C ALA A 225 -29.64 4.90 -15.33
N SER A 226 -29.36 5.93 -14.51
CA SER A 226 -30.02 7.23 -14.50
C SER A 226 -29.39 8.23 -15.46
#